data_AF-M2YJA9-F1
#
_entry.id   AF-M2YJA9-F1
#
_cell.length_a   1.000
_cell.length_b   1.000
_cell.length_c   1.000
_cell.angle_alpha   90.00
_cell.angle_beta   90.00
_cell.angle_gamma   90.00
#
_symmetry.space_group_name_H-M   'P 1'
#
loop_
_entity.id
_entity.type
_entity.pdbx_description
1 polymer ?
#
loop_
_entity_poly.entity_id
_entity_poly.type
_entity_poly.pdbx_seq_one_letter_code
_entity_poly.pdbx_strand_id
1 'polypeptide(L)'
;YEALSYCWGGGNDRMDEISSGGLSGFVVSEHLWRALWRLRLEDHDRLVWIDAVCINQANVDEKNHQISLMRRIFATAFRTIIWIGDLEPD
;
A
#
# COMPACT_ATOMS: atom_id res chain seq x y z
N TYR A 1 12.72 2.82 4.17
CA TYR A 1 11.55 2.26 3.45
C TYR A 1 11.26 3.15 2.25
N GLU A 2 10.53 2.62 1.28
CA GLU A 2 9.92 3.35 0.16
C GLU A 2 8.46 3.64 0.52
N ALA A 3 7.87 4.73 0.06
CA ALA A 3 6.45 5.01 0.30
C ALA A 3 5.64 4.76 -0.98
N LEU A 4 4.54 4.02 -0.88
CA LEU A 4 3.61 3.80 -1.99
C LEU A 4 2.47 4.82 -1.93
N SER A 5 2.29 5.56 -3.02
CA SER A 5 1.10 6.36 -3.29
C SER A 5 0.29 5.68 -4.38
N TYR A 6 -0.95 5.33 -4.09
CA TYR A 6 -1.83 4.58 -4.98
C TYR A 6 -3.29 5.01 -4.77
N CYS A 7 -4.14 4.78 -5.77
CA CYS A 7 -5.57 4.94 -5.60
C CYS A 7 -6.14 3.77 -4.79
N TRP A 8 -6.85 4.06 -3.71
CA TRP A 8 -7.47 3.04 -2.85
C TRP A 8 -8.48 2.16 -3.61
N GLY A 9 -9.01 2.65 -4.73
CA GLY A 9 -10.05 1.98 -5.49
C GLY A 9 -11.44 2.52 -5.22
N GLY A 10 -12.44 2.02 -5.94
CA GLY A 10 -13.86 2.31 -5.71
C GLY A 10 -14.49 1.39 -4.68
N GLY A 11 -15.66 1.76 -4.15
CA GLY A 11 -16.40 0.93 -3.16
C GLY A 11 -16.90 -0.42 -3.69
N ASN A 12 -16.74 -0.68 -4.99
CA ASN A 12 -17.11 -1.93 -5.66
C ASN A 12 -15.90 -2.77 -6.07
N ASP A 13 -14.68 -2.37 -5.70
CA ASP A 13 -13.47 -3.05 -6.10
C ASP A 13 -13.36 -4.42 -5.44
N ARG A 14 -12.82 -5.37 -6.19
CA ARG A 14 -12.50 -6.69 -5.65
C ARG A 14 -11.42 -6.55 -4.59
N MET A 15 -11.57 -7.38 -3.58
CA MET A 15 -10.70 -7.42 -2.42
C MET A 15 -9.94 -8.73 -2.46
N ASP A 16 -8.62 -8.65 -2.54
CA ASP A 16 -7.71 -9.78 -2.64
C ASP A 16 -6.96 -9.97 -1.31
N GLU A 17 -6.65 -11.22 -0.98
CA GLU A 17 -5.88 -11.54 0.22
C GLU A 17 -4.38 -11.54 -0.09
N ILE A 18 -3.61 -10.83 0.73
CA ILE A 18 -2.15 -10.94 0.73
C ILE A 18 -1.71 -11.81 1.90
N SER A 19 -0.82 -12.75 1.61
CA SER A 19 -0.14 -13.55 2.63
C SER A 19 1.36 -13.28 2.57
N SER A 20 1.96 -12.92 3.71
CA SER A 20 3.42 -12.80 3.81
C SER A 20 3.91 -13.18 5.21
N GLY A 21 4.88 -14.10 5.28
CA GLY A 21 5.71 -14.34 6.48
C GLY A 21 4.98 -14.55 7.81
N GLY A 22 3.76 -15.08 7.82
CA GLY A 22 2.96 -15.30 9.03
C GLY A 22 1.77 -14.34 9.21
N LEU A 23 1.63 -13.32 8.37
CA LEU A 23 0.40 -12.54 8.21
C LEU A 23 -0.49 -13.24 7.18
N SER A 24 -1.54 -13.91 7.66
CA SER A 24 -2.65 -14.44 6.85
C SER A 24 -3.91 -13.60 7.10
N GLY A 25 -4.75 -13.42 6.09
CA GLY A 25 -6.03 -12.72 6.21
C GLY A 25 -5.97 -11.21 6.04
N PHE A 26 -4.88 -10.65 5.51
CA PHE A 26 -4.85 -9.22 5.20
C PHE A 26 -5.48 -8.97 3.84
N VAL A 27 -6.62 -8.29 3.84
CA VAL A 27 -7.40 -8.03 2.65
C VAL A 27 -7.06 -6.65 2.12
N VAL A 28 -6.70 -6.56 0.84
CA VAL A 28 -6.37 -5.31 0.15
C VAL A 28 -7.25 -5.15 -1.09
N SER A 29 -7.41 -3.92 -1.57
CA SER A 29 -8.06 -3.70 -2.87
C SER A 29 -7.22 -4.30 -4.00
N GLU A 30 -7.89 -4.70 -5.09
CA GLU A 30 -7.26 -5.20 -6.32
C GLU A 30 -6.20 -4.22 -6.85
N HIS A 31 -6.46 -2.91 -6.70
CA HIS A 31 -5.52 -1.85 -7.07
C HIS A 31 -4.19 -1.94 -6.29
N LEU A 32 -4.26 -2.15 -4.97
CA LEU A 32 -3.07 -2.33 -4.14
C LEU A 32 -2.41 -3.68 -4.43
N TRP A 33 -3.19 -4.74 -4.62
CA TRP A 33 -2.66 -6.05 -4.94
C TRP A 33 -1.82 -6.03 -6.23
N ARG A 34 -2.35 -5.44 -7.30
CA ARG A 34 -1.62 -5.25 -8.57
C ARG A 34 -0.37 -4.42 -8.39
N ALA A 35 -0.44 -3.32 -7.63
CA ALA A 35 0.73 -2.51 -7.31
C ALA A 35 1.83 -3.33 -6.62
N LEU A 36 1.47 -4.12 -5.59
CA LEU A 36 2.43 -4.97 -4.87
C LEU A 36 3.03 -6.04 -5.76
N TRP A 37 2.19 -6.69 -6.57
CA TRP A 37 2.64 -7.69 -7.54
C TRP A 37 3.66 -7.11 -8.51
N ARG A 38 3.40 -5.89 -9.03
CA ARG A 38 4.29 -5.22 -9.98
C ARG A 38 5.57 -4.68 -9.34
N LEU A 39 5.52 -4.31 -8.07
CA LEU A 39 6.66 -3.81 -7.32
C LEU A 39 7.57 -4.93 -6.78
N ARG A 40 7.08 -6.17 -6.73
CA ARG A 40 7.87 -7.31 -6.30
C ARG A 40 9.10 -7.48 -7.19
N LEU A 41 10.23 -7.77 -6.56
CA LEU A 41 11.48 -8.12 -7.23
C LEU A 41 11.77 -9.60 -7.00
N GLU A 42 12.39 -10.25 -7.98
CA GLU A 42 12.63 -11.69 -7.96
C GLU A 42 13.78 -12.08 -7.02
N ASP A 43 14.76 -11.19 -6.88
CA ASP A 43 16.07 -11.46 -6.32
C ASP A 43 16.29 -10.83 -4.94
N HIS A 44 15.49 -9.84 -4.55
CA HIS A 44 15.64 -9.19 -3.25
C HIS A 44 14.32 -8.62 -2.68
N ASP A 45 14.31 -8.47 -1.36
CA ASP A 45 13.19 -7.89 -0.64
C ASP A 45 13.10 -6.37 -0.84
N ARG A 46 11.89 -5.84 -0.60
CA ARG A 46 11.63 -4.39 -0.55
C ARG A 46 10.93 -4.03 0.74
N LEU A 47 11.39 -2.97 1.38
CA LEU A 47 10.72 -2.40 2.55
C LEU A 47 9.84 -1.23 2.09
N VAL A 48 8.54 -1.49 1.93
CA VAL A 48 7.55 -0.52 1.45
C VAL A 48 6.56 -0.16 2.55
N TRP A 49 6.34 1.12 2.77
CA TRP A 49 5.27 1.66 3.61
C TRP A 49 4.03 1.92 2.76
N ILE A 50 2.88 1.43 3.25
CA ILE A 50 1.58 1.50 2.59
C ILE A 50 0.57 1.89 3.65
N ASP A 51 -0.19 2.96 3.46
CA ASP A 51 -1.15 3.45 4.46
C ASP A 51 -2.17 2.38 4.88
N ALA A 52 -2.76 1.64 3.95
CA ALA A 52 -3.72 0.59 4.26
C ALA A 52 -3.16 -0.52 5.16
N VAL A 53 -1.85 -0.80 5.08
CA VAL A 53 -1.19 -1.90 5.83
C VAL A 53 -0.56 -1.39 7.12
N CYS A 54 0.14 -0.26 7.06
CA CYS A 54 0.95 0.25 8.17
C CYS A 54 0.15 1.09 9.17
N ILE A 55 -1.03 1.58 8.79
CA ILE A 55 -1.93 2.33 9.67
C ILE A 55 -3.04 1.38 10.15
N ASN A 56 -3.32 1.37 11.45
CA ASN A 56 -4.42 0.59 11.98
C ASN A 56 -5.76 1.27 11.63
N GLN A 57 -6.37 0.81 10.55
CA GLN A 57 -7.61 1.39 10.02
C GLN A 57 -8.79 1.32 11.01
N ALA A 58 -8.76 0.40 11.97
CA ALA A 58 -9.80 0.24 12.99
C ALA A 58 -9.62 1.16 14.21
N ASN A 59 -8.44 1.74 14.42
CA ASN A 59 -8.17 2.66 15.51
C ASN A 59 -8.16 4.11 14.99
N VAL A 60 -9.25 4.84 15.27
CA VAL A 60 -9.43 6.22 14.80
C VAL A 60 -8.35 7.17 15.31
N ASP A 61 -7.93 7.03 16.57
CA ASP A 61 -6.93 7.91 17.18
C ASP A 61 -5.55 7.70 16.55
N GLU A 62 -5.15 6.44 16.38
CA GLU A 62 -3.90 6.07 15.71
C GLU A 62 -3.92 6.51 14.24
N LYS A 63 -5.02 6.24 13.54
CA LYS A 63 -5.20 6.67 12.15
C LYS A 63 -5.07 8.18 12.00
N ASN A 64 -5.73 8.96 12.84
CA ASN A 64 -5.64 10.43 12.81
C ASN A 64 -4.20 10.91 13.09
N HIS A 65 -3.52 10.26 14.04
CA HIS A 65 -2.12 10.56 14.32
C HIS A 65 -1.23 10.28 13.10
N GLN A 66 -1.36 9.11 12.45
CA GLN A 66 -0.60 8.77 11.26
C GLN A 66 -0.90 9.69 10.07
N ILE A 67 -2.17 10.05 9.87
CA ILE A 67 -2.57 11.02 8.84
C ILE A 67 -1.85 12.35 9.06
N SER A 68 -1.77 12.84 10.30
CA SER A 68 -1.03 14.08 10.61
C SER A 68 0.47 13.98 10.27
N LEU A 69 1.02 12.76 10.28
CA LEU A 69 2.42 12.47 9.98
C LEU A 69 2.68 12.18 8.49
N MET A 70 1.66 12.05 7.63
CA MET A 70 1.84 11.66 6.22
C MET A 70 2.90 12.50 5.52
N ARG A 71 2.87 13.83 5.69
CA ARG A 71 3.86 14.72 5.09
C ARG A 71 5.29 14.31 5.46
N ARG A 72 5.52 13.98 6.74
CA ARG A 72 6.82 13.54 7.23
C ARG A 72 7.16 12.14 6.70
N ILE A 73 6.22 11.21 6.74
CA ILE A 73 6.40 9.82 6.27
C ILE A 73 6.87 9.78 4.82
N PHE A 74 6.20 10.54 3.93
CA PHE A 74 6.59 10.64 2.52
C PHE A 74 7.91 11.40 2.35
N ALA A 75 8.14 12.48 3.11
CA ALA A 75 9.38 13.26 3.03
C ALA A 75 10.63 12.50 3.52
N THR A 76 10.46 11.52 4.42
CA THR A 76 11.57 10.70 4.96
C THR A 76 11.72 9.36 4.24
N ALA A 77 10.86 9.04 3.28
CA ALA A 77 11.00 7.83 2.46
C ALA A 77 12.23 7.94 1.56
N PHE A 78 12.89 6.81 1.27
CA PHE A 78 14.01 6.78 0.33
C PHE A 78 13.58 7.27 -1.07
N ARG A 79 12.37 6.86 -1.49
CA ARG A 79 11.65 7.40 -2.63
C ARG A 79 10.16 7.17 -2.45
N THR A 80 9.38 7.94 -3.20
CA THR A 80 7.93 7.73 -3.36
C THR A 80 7.67 7.02 -4.68
N ILE A 81 6.89 5.95 -4.61
CA ILE A 81 6.42 5.19 -5.77
C ILE A 81 4.99 5.64 -6.03
N ILE A 82 4.72 6.14 -7.23
CA ILE A 82 3.38 6.54 -7.64
C ILE A 82 2.80 5.44 -8.52
N TRP A 83 1.73 4.81 -8.07
CA TRP A 83 0.99 3.80 -8.82
C TRP A 83 -0.28 4.42 -9.40
N ILE A 84 -0.37 4.43 -10.73
CA ILE A 84 -1.49 5.03 -11.48
C ILE A 84 -2.45 3.93 -12.01
N GLY A 85 -2.13 2.66 -11.78
CA GLY A 85 -2.83 1.52 -12.37
C GLY A 85 -2.04 0.89 -13.52
N ASP A 86 -2.57 -0.22 -14.04
CA ASP A 86 -2.04 -0.81 -15.26
C ASP A 86 -2.40 0.06 -16.47
N LEU A 87 -1.51 0.06 -17.46
CA LEU A 87 -1.85 0.59 -18.78
C LEU A 87 -2.83 -0.39 -19.41
N GLU A 88 -4.13 -0.08 -19.36
CA GLU A 88 -5.08 -0.76 -20.22
C GLU A 88 -4.82 -0.30 -21.66
N PRO A 89 -4.62 -1.23 -22.61
CA PRO A 89 -4.56 -0.86 -24.02
C PRO A 89 -5.94 -0.35 -24.46
N ASP A 90 -5.94 0.76 -25.21
CA ASP A 90 -7.12 1.33 -25.87
C ASP A 90 -7.86 0.32 -26.77
#